data_AF-R9LDY1-F1
#
_entry.id   AF-R9LDY1-F1
#
_cell.length_a   1.000
_cell.length_b   1.000
_cell.length_c   1.000
_cell.angle_alpha   90.00
_cell.angle_beta   90.00
_cell.angle_gamma   90.00
#
_symmetry.space_group_name_H-M   'P 1'
#
loop_
_entity.id
_entity.type
_entity.pdbx_description
1 polymer ?
#
loop_
_entity_poly.entity_id
_entity_poly.type
_entity_poly.pdbx_seq_one_letter_code
_entity_poly.pdbx_strand_id
1 'polypeptide(L)'
;MNQHELQKRLIRYQGETEQLGFWLSRAKQSLPEDFEGYRRSLQDASGLAERLACGIRDVRVETCFLPRTEVLREAAQTQGIQVEAEEHWYRIFLPGLLPKKKAGSCAFLTGPLSAALTEYGKGHPIRRLRRAVVCFRHLYSAGLPERMVRDHDNIEVKQVLDVIADHFLVDDNGLLCTNLYTSDMGDREGTEVYVMAPEYLGKWLDLHPIKTP
;
A
#
# COMPACT_ATOMS: atom_id res chain seq x y z
N MET A 1 -25.62 -12.11 -5.47
CA MET A 1 -26.08 -10.85 -6.08
C MET A 1 -27.09 -11.17 -7.17
N ASN A 2 -28.18 -10.40 -7.33
CA ASN A 2 -29.15 -10.63 -8.43
C ASN A 2 -28.67 -9.96 -9.74
N GLN A 3 -29.22 -10.38 -10.89
CA GLN A 3 -28.76 -9.92 -12.21
C GLN A 3 -28.94 -8.41 -12.41
N HIS A 4 -30.02 -7.83 -11.88
CA HIS A 4 -30.29 -6.39 -11.97
C HIS A 4 -29.25 -5.56 -11.22
N GLU A 5 -28.88 -5.98 -10.01
CA GLU A 5 -27.86 -5.31 -9.21
C GLU A 5 -26.48 -5.42 -9.85
N LEU A 6 -26.14 -6.58 -10.41
CA LEU A 6 -24.90 -6.75 -11.17
C LEU A 6 -24.86 -5.79 -12.36
N GLN A 7 -25.91 -5.74 -13.17
CA GLN A 7 -25.98 -4.83 -14.33
C GLN A 7 -25.83 -3.36 -13.92
N LYS A 8 -26.49 -2.94 -12.84
CA LYS A 8 -26.33 -1.58 -12.30
C LYS A 8 -24.89 -1.26 -11.91
N ARG A 9 -24.21 -2.17 -11.22
CA ARG A 9 -22.81 -1.99 -10.83
C ARG A 9 -21.88 -1.93 -12.05
N LEU A 10 -22.09 -2.78 -13.04
CA LEU A 10 -21.31 -2.77 -14.28
C LEU A 10 -21.47 -1.46 -15.06
N ILE A 11 -22.71 -0.98 -15.22
CA ILE A 11 -22.98 0.33 -15.86
C ILE A 11 -22.29 1.47 -15.09
N ARG A 12 -22.36 1.44 -13.76
CA ARG A 12 -21.67 2.42 -12.92
C ARG A 12 -20.16 2.38 -13.15
N TYR A 13 -19.54 1.20 -13.18
CA TYR A 13 -18.09 1.07 -13.41
C TYR A 13 -17.67 1.49 -14.82
N GLN A 14 -18.51 1.29 -15.83
CA GLN A 14 -18.28 1.84 -17.17
C GLN A 14 -18.23 3.38 -17.12
N GLY A 15 -19.21 4.03 -16.50
CA GLY A 15 -19.20 5.50 -16.34
C GLY A 15 -18.02 6.02 -15.50
N GLU A 16 -17.63 5.30 -14.45
CA GLU A 16 -16.42 5.62 -13.67
C GLU A 16 -15.13 5.46 -14.51
N THR A 17 -15.09 4.53 -15.46
CA THR A 17 -13.95 4.38 -16.39
C THR A 17 -13.86 5.54 -17.38
N GLU A 18 -14.99 6.04 -17.86
CA GLU A 18 -15.05 7.25 -18.70
C GLU A 18 -14.56 8.49 -17.93
N GLN A 19 -14.97 8.63 -16.66
CA GLN A 19 -14.48 9.69 -15.79
C GLN A 19 -12.97 9.60 -15.56
N LEU A 20 -12.42 8.39 -15.41
CA LEU A 20 -10.97 8.19 -15.33
C LEU A 20 -10.27 8.73 -16.58
N GLY A 21 -10.79 8.41 -17.78
CA GLY A 21 -10.28 8.94 -19.04
C GLY A 21 -10.36 10.47 -19.13
N PHE A 22 -11.44 11.06 -18.63
CA PHE A 22 -11.59 12.51 -18.53
C PHE A 22 -10.52 13.15 -17.63
N TRP A 23 -10.28 12.61 -16.43
CA TRP A 23 -9.28 13.16 -15.52
C TRP A 23 -7.85 13.08 -16.07
N LEU A 24 -7.50 11.98 -16.73
CA LEU A 24 -6.20 11.83 -17.40
C LEU A 24 -6.04 12.82 -18.57
N SER A 25 -7.11 13.02 -19.35
CA SER A 25 -7.11 13.99 -20.45
C SER A 25 -6.94 15.42 -19.94
N ARG A 26 -7.62 15.76 -18.84
CA ARG A 26 -7.49 17.06 -18.17
C ARG A 26 -6.06 17.27 -17.64
N ALA A 27 -5.50 16.28 -16.95
CA ALA A 27 -4.12 16.35 -16.45
C ALA A 27 -3.13 16.63 -17.59
N LYS A 28 -3.28 15.94 -18.73
CA LYS A 28 -2.44 16.17 -19.92
C LYS A 28 -2.53 17.60 -20.45
N GLN A 29 -3.71 18.22 -20.39
CA GLN A 29 -3.94 19.59 -20.87
C GLN A 29 -3.45 20.66 -19.87
N SER A 30 -3.40 20.35 -18.58
CA SER A 30 -2.99 21.30 -17.54
C SER A 30 -1.50 21.65 -17.58
N LEU A 31 -0.63 20.79 -18.13
CA LEU A 31 0.80 21.09 -18.24
C LEU A 31 1.13 21.87 -19.53
N PRO A 32 2.08 22.82 -19.50
CA PRO A 32 2.92 23.20 -18.36
C PRO A 32 2.35 24.31 -17.45
N GLU A 33 1.19 24.88 -17.79
CA GLU A 33 0.71 26.16 -17.23
C GLU A 33 0.08 26.06 -15.83
N ASP A 34 -0.61 24.96 -15.53
CA ASP A 34 -1.37 24.74 -14.29
C ASP A 34 -0.92 23.45 -13.59
N PHE A 35 0.19 23.54 -12.85
CA PHE A 35 0.71 22.41 -12.07
C PHE A 35 -0.24 21.96 -10.96
N GLU A 36 -1.00 22.87 -10.35
CA GLU A 36 -1.93 22.54 -9.27
C GLU A 36 -3.17 21.80 -9.80
N GLY A 37 -3.70 22.22 -10.96
CA GLY A 37 -4.76 21.49 -11.66
C GLY A 37 -4.31 20.14 -12.20
N TYR A 38 -3.07 20.04 -12.68
CA TYR A 38 -2.43 18.76 -13.02
C TYR A 38 -2.41 17.82 -11.80
N ARG A 39 -1.89 18.31 -10.67
CA ARG A 39 -1.78 17.55 -9.42
C ARG A 39 -3.15 17.06 -8.92
N ARG A 40 -4.16 17.92 -8.92
CA ARG A 40 -5.54 17.55 -8.51
C ARG A 40 -6.14 16.51 -9.43
N SER A 41 -6.02 16.69 -10.75
CA SER A 41 -6.56 15.76 -11.74
C SER A 41 -5.95 14.35 -11.58
N LEU A 42 -4.65 14.25 -11.31
CA LEU A 42 -4.00 12.97 -11.03
C LEU A 42 -4.43 12.36 -9.69
N GLN A 43 -4.62 13.18 -8.66
CA GLN A 43 -5.13 12.72 -7.37
C GLN A 43 -6.54 12.11 -7.52
N ASP A 44 -7.43 12.76 -8.26
CA ASP A 44 -8.79 12.28 -8.52
C ASP A 44 -8.79 11.03 -9.40
N ALA A 45 -7.97 11.01 -10.46
CA ALA A 45 -7.81 9.85 -11.34
C ALA A 45 -7.37 8.60 -10.58
N SER A 46 -6.31 8.72 -9.77
CA SER A 46 -5.79 7.59 -8.99
C SER A 46 -6.80 7.11 -7.95
N GLY A 47 -7.44 8.03 -7.22
CA GLY A 47 -8.46 7.66 -6.23
C GLY A 47 -9.64 6.92 -6.86
N LEU A 48 -10.03 7.30 -8.07
CA LEU A 48 -11.06 6.60 -8.84
C LEU A 48 -10.59 5.21 -9.32
N ALA A 49 -9.36 5.11 -9.85
CA ALA A 49 -8.77 3.85 -10.29
C ALA A 49 -8.68 2.81 -9.16
N GLU A 50 -8.28 3.23 -7.96
CA GLU A 50 -8.25 2.33 -6.80
C GLU A 50 -9.64 1.87 -6.37
N ARG A 51 -10.63 2.76 -6.37
CA ARG A 51 -12.03 2.39 -6.06
C ARG A 51 -12.59 1.41 -7.08
N LEU A 52 -12.35 1.66 -8.37
CA LEU A 52 -12.71 0.74 -9.45
C LEU A 52 -12.06 -0.63 -9.26
N ALA A 53 -10.76 -0.66 -8.96
CA ALA A 53 -10.04 -1.91 -8.71
C ALA A 53 -10.66 -2.70 -7.53
N CYS A 54 -11.01 -2.04 -6.43
CA CYS A 54 -11.69 -2.69 -5.30
C CYS A 54 -13.09 -3.18 -5.68
N GLY A 55 -13.90 -2.34 -6.30
CA GLY A 55 -15.28 -2.67 -6.67
C GLY A 55 -15.37 -3.84 -7.66
N ILE A 56 -14.49 -3.87 -8.66
CA ILE A 56 -14.43 -4.98 -9.63
C ILE A 56 -13.97 -6.27 -8.94
N ARG A 57 -13.02 -6.21 -7.99
CA ARG A 57 -12.63 -7.39 -7.19
C ARG A 57 -13.82 -7.93 -6.37
N ASP A 58 -14.59 -7.07 -5.74
CA ASP A 58 -15.78 -7.49 -4.98
C ASP A 58 -16.82 -8.16 -5.89
N VAL A 59 -17.06 -7.61 -7.09
CA VAL A 59 -17.90 -8.27 -8.10
C VAL A 59 -17.35 -9.65 -8.48
N ARG A 60 -16.03 -9.77 -8.75
CA ARG A 60 -15.41 -11.07 -9.05
C ARG A 60 -15.66 -12.09 -7.94
N VAL A 61 -15.51 -11.71 -6.67
CA VAL A 61 -15.78 -12.59 -5.53
C VAL A 61 -17.26 -12.98 -5.49
N GLU A 62 -18.17 -12.03 -5.67
CA GLU A 62 -19.61 -12.25 -5.57
C GLU A 62 -20.23 -13.04 -6.74
N THR A 63 -19.67 -12.95 -7.95
CA THR A 63 -20.25 -13.53 -9.17
C THR A 63 -19.51 -14.72 -9.73
N CYS A 64 -18.18 -14.77 -9.55
CA CYS A 64 -17.37 -15.88 -10.06
C CYS A 64 -17.20 -17.00 -9.03
N PHE A 65 -17.81 -16.86 -7.84
CA PHE A 65 -17.70 -17.80 -6.71
C PHE A 65 -16.24 -18.12 -6.33
N LEU A 66 -15.34 -17.18 -6.59
CA LEU A 66 -13.93 -17.30 -6.22
C LEU A 66 -13.74 -17.03 -4.73
N PRO A 67 -12.89 -17.79 -4.03
CA PRO A 67 -12.51 -17.46 -2.66
C PRO A 67 -11.93 -16.05 -2.59
N ARG A 68 -12.40 -15.23 -1.65
CA ARG A 68 -11.89 -13.86 -1.44
C ARG A 68 -10.37 -13.85 -1.24
N THR A 69 -9.84 -14.86 -0.56
CA THR A 69 -8.39 -15.05 -0.33
C THR A 69 -7.60 -15.18 -1.62
N GLU A 70 -8.12 -15.89 -2.62
CA GLU A 70 -7.47 -16.07 -3.92
C GLU A 70 -7.45 -14.76 -4.72
N VAL A 71 -8.59 -14.06 -4.77
CA VAL A 71 -8.68 -12.76 -5.44
C VAL A 71 -7.74 -11.72 -4.81
N LEU A 72 -7.60 -11.73 -3.48
CA LEU A 72 -6.68 -10.82 -2.77
C LEU A 72 -5.21 -11.21 -2.98
N ARG A 73 -4.89 -12.50 -3.10
CA ARG A 73 -3.54 -12.98 -3.45
C ARG A 73 -3.13 -12.52 -4.85
N GLU A 74 -4.00 -12.65 -5.84
CA GLU A 74 -3.77 -12.11 -7.20
C GLU A 74 -3.59 -10.59 -7.19
N ALA A 75 -4.41 -9.90 -6.38
CA ALA A 75 -4.32 -8.46 -6.23
C ALA A 75 -2.98 -8.03 -5.61
N ALA A 76 -2.45 -8.78 -4.64
CA ALA A 76 -1.15 -8.52 -4.04
C ALA A 76 -0.02 -8.65 -5.07
N GLN A 77 -0.07 -9.69 -5.90
CA GLN A 77 0.88 -9.90 -7.00
C GLN A 77 0.82 -8.75 -8.02
N THR A 78 -0.39 -8.34 -8.40
CA THR A 78 -0.60 -7.23 -9.36
C THR A 78 -0.08 -5.90 -8.82
N GLN A 79 -0.26 -5.67 -7.51
CA GLN A 79 0.25 -4.49 -6.81
C GLN A 79 1.76 -4.53 -6.56
N GLY A 80 2.41 -5.68 -6.80
CA GLY A 80 3.83 -5.87 -6.52
C GLY A 80 4.15 -5.86 -5.02
N ILE A 81 3.23 -6.32 -4.17
CA ILE A 81 3.53 -6.52 -2.75
C ILE A 81 4.48 -7.71 -2.63
N GLN A 82 5.62 -7.51 -1.99
CA GLN A 82 6.64 -8.55 -1.81
C GLN A 82 6.96 -8.70 -0.33
N VAL A 83 7.19 -9.93 0.10
CA VAL A 83 7.52 -10.28 1.49
C VAL A 83 8.74 -11.19 1.45
N GLU A 84 9.77 -10.80 2.19
CA GLU A 84 11.05 -11.49 2.24
C GLU A 84 11.51 -11.61 3.70
N ALA A 85 12.09 -12.75 4.06
CA ALA A 85 12.84 -12.86 5.31
C ALA A 85 14.32 -12.68 5.02
N GLU A 86 14.93 -11.78 5.77
CA GLU A 86 16.37 -11.62 5.87
C GLU A 86 16.84 -12.20 7.21
N GLU A 87 18.16 -12.21 7.45
CA GLU A 87 18.75 -12.86 8.63
C GLU A 87 18.19 -12.34 9.97
N HIS A 88 17.78 -11.07 10.02
CA HIS A 88 17.42 -10.39 11.26
C HIS A 88 16.04 -9.72 11.25
N TRP A 89 15.38 -9.65 10.10
CA TRP A 89 14.08 -8.99 9.94
C TRP A 89 13.29 -9.54 8.77
N TYR A 90 12.00 -9.24 8.76
CA TYR A 90 11.16 -9.37 7.58
C TYR A 90 11.11 -8.05 6.84
N ARG A 91 11.30 -8.07 5.52
CA ARG A 91 11.16 -6.92 4.64
C ARG A 91 9.89 -7.08 3.81
N ILE A 92 9.02 -6.08 3.86
CA ILE A 92 7.77 -6.04 3.12
C ILE A 92 7.82 -4.83 2.19
N PHE A 93 7.74 -5.05 0.88
CA PHE A 93 7.62 -3.96 -0.07
C PHE A 93 6.13 -3.70 -0.37
N LEU A 94 5.73 -2.44 -0.26
CA LEU A 94 4.39 -1.95 -0.58
C LEU A 94 4.49 -0.95 -1.75
N PRO A 95 3.53 -0.98 -2.70
CA PRO A 95 3.49 0.04 -3.74
C PRO A 95 3.29 1.44 -3.14
N GLY A 96 3.80 2.47 -3.81
CA GLY A 96 3.55 3.85 -3.43
C GLY A 96 2.05 4.14 -3.45
N LEU A 97 1.49 4.58 -2.32
CA LEU A 97 0.12 5.07 -2.25
C LEU A 97 0.11 6.59 -2.42
N LEU A 98 -0.93 7.10 -3.10
CA LEU A 98 -1.14 8.54 -3.21
C LEU A 98 -1.66 9.15 -1.90
N PRO A 99 -1.39 10.45 -1.66
CA PRO A 99 -1.64 11.10 -0.38
C PRO A 99 -3.09 10.97 0.09
N LYS A 100 -3.24 10.82 1.42
CA LYS A 100 -4.46 10.80 2.25
C LYS A 100 -5.75 10.96 1.46
N LYS A 101 -6.52 9.87 1.40
CA LYS A 101 -7.90 9.95 0.92
C LYS A 101 -8.68 10.84 1.87
N LYS A 102 -9.25 11.95 1.37
CA LYS A 102 -10.34 12.64 2.09
C LYS A 102 -11.57 11.74 2.26
N ALA A 103 -11.73 10.76 1.36
CA ALA A 103 -12.72 9.70 1.45
C ALA A 103 -12.29 8.49 0.60
N GLY A 104 -12.03 7.35 1.25
CA GLY A 104 -11.94 6.06 0.57
C GLY A 104 -11.31 4.98 1.44
N SER A 105 -11.62 3.73 1.09
CA SER A 105 -11.25 2.56 1.90
C SER A 105 -9.76 2.23 1.79
N CYS A 106 -9.15 1.83 2.92
CA CYS A 106 -7.83 1.19 3.00
C CYS A 106 -7.82 -0.21 2.34
N ALA A 107 -8.99 -0.73 1.94
CA ALA A 107 -9.16 -2.06 1.34
C ALA A 107 -8.35 -2.28 0.07
N PHE A 108 -7.92 -1.22 -0.61
CA PHE A 108 -7.02 -1.35 -1.76
C PHE A 108 -5.72 -2.05 -1.38
N LEU A 109 -5.17 -1.74 -0.19
CA LEU A 109 -3.89 -2.25 0.30
C LEU A 109 -4.05 -3.32 1.38
N THR A 110 -4.91 -3.12 2.39
CA THR A 110 -4.92 -3.97 3.61
C THR A 110 -5.28 -5.42 3.33
N GLY A 111 -6.31 -5.66 2.49
CA GLY A 111 -6.72 -7.01 2.10
C GLY A 111 -5.62 -7.75 1.32
N PRO A 112 -5.09 -7.15 0.23
CA PRO A 112 -3.95 -7.73 -0.50
C PRO A 112 -2.70 -7.94 0.36
N LEU A 113 -2.36 -7.00 1.25
CA LEU A 113 -1.24 -7.15 2.19
C LEU A 113 -1.41 -8.36 3.11
N SER A 114 -2.57 -8.49 3.76
CA SER A 114 -2.86 -9.65 4.61
C SER A 114 -2.79 -10.96 3.82
N ALA A 115 -3.30 -10.98 2.58
CA ALA A 115 -3.20 -12.16 1.72
C ALA A 115 -1.75 -12.50 1.36
N ALA A 116 -0.90 -11.50 1.08
CA ALA A 116 0.53 -11.71 0.81
C ALA A 116 1.26 -12.30 2.02
N LEU A 117 1.02 -11.76 3.22
CA LEU A 117 1.62 -12.25 4.47
C LEU A 117 1.15 -13.67 4.81
N THR A 118 -0.15 -13.95 4.64
CA THR A 118 -0.71 -15.29 4.83
C THR A 118 -0.09 -16.29 3.86
N GLU A 119 0.04 -15.92 2.58
CA GLU A 119 0.63 -16.79 1.57
C GLU A 119 2.11 -17.06 1.85
N TYR A 120 2.86 -16.02 2.21
CA TYR A 120 4.26 -16.13 2.63
C TYR A 120 4.42 -17.10 3.81
N GLY A 121 3.55 -16.98 4.82
CA GLY A 121 3.54 -17.81 6.02
C GLY A 121 3.34 -19.31 5.79
N LYS A 122 2.72 -19.71 4.66
CA LYS A 122 2.55 -21.13 4.29
C LYS A 122 3.87 -21.79 3.89
N GLY A 123 4.75 -21.04 3.21
CA GLY A 123 6.06 -21.53 2.78
C GLY A 123 7.16 -21.25 3.81
N HIS A 124 6.99 -20.21 4.61
CA HIS A 124 8.00 -19.72 5.54
C HIS A 124 7.33 -19.37 6.88
N PRO A 125 7.42 -20.22 7.91
CA PRO A 125 6.81 -19.94 9.20
C PRO A 125 7.20 -18.56 9.73
N ILE A 126 6.22 -17.68 9.90
CA ILE A 126 6.43 -16.35 10.47
C ILE A 126 6.61 -16.49 11.97
N ARG A 127 7.76 -16.04 12.48
CA ARG A 127 8.02 -15.99 13.91
C ARG A 127 7.28 -14.81 14.52
N ARG A 128 6.27 -15.07 15.35
CA ARG A 128 5.60 -14.02 16.13
C ARG A 128 6.54 -13.47 17.21
N LEU A 129 6.57 -12.15 17.33
CA LEU A 129 7.39 -11.38 18.24
C LEU A 129 6.55 -10.86 19.41
N ARG A 130 7.08 -10.93 20.63
CA ARG A 130 6.44 -10.30 21.80
C ARG A 130 6.70 -8.80 21.88
N ARG A 131 7.86 -8.37 21.39
CA ARG A 131 8.24 -6.97 21.23
C ARG A 131 8.76 -6.83 19.81
N ALA A 132 8.30 -5.82 19.09
CA ALA A 132 8.72 -5.58 17.72
C ALA A 132 9.08 -4.12 17.51
N VAL A 133 10.00 -3.90 16.59
CA VAL A 133 10.22 -2.61 15.95
C VAL A 133 9.73 -2.74 14.51
N VAL A 134 8.89 -1.79 14.09
CA VAL A 134 8.40 -1.67 12.73
C VAL A 134 8.96 -0.40 12.12
N CYS A 135 9.87 -0.54 11.15
CA CYS A 135 10.47 0.59 10.46
C CYS A 135 9.79 0.78 9.09
N PHE A 136 9.18 1.93 8.88
CA PHE A 136 8.68 2.37 7.58
C PHE A 136 9.75 3.20 6.88
N ARG A 137 10.23 2.73 5.74
CA ARG A 137 11.17 3.43 4.87
C ARG A 137 10.48 3.77 3.56
N HIS A 138 10.14 5.04 3.39
CA HIS A 138 9.49 5.54 2.17
C HIS A 138 10.54 5.79 1.10
N LEU A 139 10.37 5.17 -0.07
CA LEU A 139 11.28 5.31 -1.20
C LEU A 139 10.71 6.29 -2.22
N TYR A 140 11.45 7.36 -2.49
CA TYR A 140 11.14 8.34 -3.53
C TYR A 140 12.01 8.06 -4.76
N SER A 141 11.41 8.08 -5.95
CA SER A 141 12.16 7.85 -7.18
C SER A 141 13.18 8.97 -7.41
N ALA A 142 14.42 8.60 -7.73
CA ALA A 142 15.49 9.54 -8.10
C ALA A 142 15.18 10.40 -9.34
N GLY A 143 14.15 10.05 -10.11
CA GLY A 143 13.64 10.87 -11.21
C GLY A 143 12.82 12.08 -10.78
N LEU A 144 12.46 12.19 -9.49
CA LEU A 144 11.70 13.32 -8.97
C LEU A 144 12.60 14.38 -8.31
N PRO A 145 12.30 15.67 -8.48
CA PRO A 145 12.98 16.75 -7.76
C PRO A 145 12.89 16.54 -6.25
N GLU A 146 13.97 16.83 -5.50
CA GLU A 146 14.02 16.69 -4.04
C GLU A 146 12.89 17.42 -3.30
N ARG A 147 12.43 18.56 -3.83
CA ARG A 147 11.23 19.29 -3.35
C ARG A 147 9.92 18.48 -3.39
N MET A 148 9.90 17.32 -4.04
CA MET A 148 8.77 16.40 -4.12
C MET A 148 8.83 15.29 -3.05
N VAL A 149 9.89 15.23 -2.24
CA VAL A 149 9.92 14.43 -1.02
C VAL A 149 8.85 15.01 -0.08
N ARG A 150 7.75 14.29 0.06
CA ARG A 150 6.57 14.73 0.83
C ARG A 150 6.67 14.27 2.28
N ASP A 151 5.85 14.88 3.13
CA ASP A 151 5.64 14.40 4.49
C ASP A 151 5.19 12.92 4.49
N HIS A 152 5.56 12.18 5.54
CA HIS A 152 5.29 10.76 5.75
C HIS A 152 3.79 10.38 5.82
N ASP A 153 2.88 11.31 5.51
CA ASP A 153 1.41 11.21 5.55
C ASP A 153 0.81 10.42 4.37
N ASN A 154 1.64 9.79 3.53
CA ASN A 154 1.23 9.17 2.26
C ASN A 154 0.65 7.76 2.38
N ILE A 155 0.80 7.10 3.54
CA ILE A 155 0.22 5.78 3.81
C ILE A 155 -0.73 5.90 5.00
N GLU A 156 -1.83 5.15 4.95
CA GLU A 156 -2.69 4.84 6.09
C GLU A 156 -1.91 3.89 7.04
N VAL A 157 -0.85 4.44 7.63
CA VAL A 157 0.21 3.71 8.35
C VAL A 157 -0.38 2.87 9.46
N LYS A 158 -1.39 3.39 10.16
CA LYS A 158 -2.07 2.67 11.22
C LYS A 158 -2.68 1.36 10.70
N GLN A 159 -3.42 1.42 9.61
CA GLN A 159 -4.13 0.27 9.05
C GLN A 159 -3.14 -0.75 8.46
N VAL A 160 -2.01 -0.29 7.92
CA VAL A 160 -0.91 -1.18 7.51
C VAL A 160 -0.27 -1.84 8.74
N LEU A 161 -0.01 -1.07 9.79
CA LEU A 161 0.56 -1.56 11.04
C LEU A 161 -0.37 -2.59 11.70
N ASP A 162 -1.68 -2.36 11.72
CA ASP A 162 -2.67 -3.30 12.27
C ASP A 162 -2.60 -4.65 11.54
N VAL A 163 -2.50 -4.65 10.20
CA VAL A 163 -2.34 -5.88 9.41
C VAL A 163 -1.01 -6.57 9.70
N ILE A 164 0.08 -5.80 9.80
CA ILE A 164 1.40 -6.35 10.15
C ILE A 164 1.38 -6.94 11.56
N ALA A 165 0.77 -6.26 12.52
CA ALA A 165 0.69 -6.72 13.90
C ALA A 165 -0.06 -8.05 14.02
N ASP A 166 -1.17 -8.22 13.30
CA ASP A 166 -1.92 -9.47 13.28
C ASP A 166 -1.07 -10.69 12.87
N HIS A 167 -0.09 -10.49 11.96
CA HIS A 167 0.76 -11.56 11.47
C HIS A 167 2.04 -11.76 12.28
N PHE A 168 2.65 -10.66 12.76
CA PHE A 168 4.00 -10.68 13.34
C PHE A 168 4.05 -10.49 14.85
N LEU A 169 3.04 -9.90 15.49
CA LEU A 169 3.04 -9.64 16.92
C LEU A 169 2.25 -10.72 17.66
N VAL A 170 2.69 -11.12 18.85
CA VAL A 170 1.91 -12.01 19.75
C VAL A 170 0.77 -11.24 20.42
N ASP A 171 1.01 -9.96 20.70
CA ASP A 171 0.10 -9.00 21.34
C ASP A 171 0.30 -7.65 20.64
N ASP A 172 -0.78 -7.02 20.20
CA ASP A 172 -0.80 -5.75 19.47
C ASP A 172 -0.79 -4.52 20.40
N ASN A 173 -0.57 -4.72 21.70
CA ASN A 173 -0.39 -3.66 22.67
C ASN A 173 0.69 -2.66 22.23
N GLY A 174 0.31 -1.39 22.11
CA GLY A 174 1.19 -0.30 21.67
C GLY A 174 2.43 -0.08 22.55
N LEU A 175 2.48 -0.62 23.77
CA LEU A 175 3.68 -0.62 24.62
C LEU A 175 4.76 -1.60 24.14
N LEU A 176 4.40 -2.56 23.30
CA LEU A 176 5.27 -3.64 22.84
C LEU A 176 5.73 -3.45 21.38
N CYS A 177 5.16 -2.48 20.67
CA CYS A 177 5.51 -2.16 19.28
C CYS A 177 6.07 -0.74 19.19
N THR A 178 7.31 -0.61 18.72
CA THR A 178 7.93 0.70 18.42
C THR A 178 7.91 0.94 16.92
N ASN A 179 7.48 2.13 16.49
CA ASN A 179 7.46 2.50 15.07
C ASN A 179 8.55 3.52 14.77
N LEU A 180 9.28 3.32 13.67
CA LEU A 180 10.26 4.25 13.14
C LEU A 180 9.89 4.63 11.70
N TYR A 181 10.07 5.90 11.35
CA TYR A 181 9.80 6.40 10.00
C TYR A 181 11.05 7.04 9.44
N THR A 182 11.39 6.71 8.20
CA THR A 182 12.48 7.32 7.46
C THR A 182 12.11 7.43 5.98
N SER A 183 12.85 8.25 5.25
CA SER A 183 12.66 8.48 3.83
C SER A 183 13.99 8.37 3.11
N ASP A 184 13.98 7.70 1.96
CA ASP A 184 15.16 7.54 1.13
C ASP A 184 14.89 7.65 -0.36
N MET A 185 15.96 7.92 -1.11
CA MET A 185 15.92 7.87 -2.56
C MET A 185 16.11 6.42 -2.99
N GLY A 186 15.32 5.97 -3.96
CA GLY A 186 15.40 4.61 -4.50
C GLY A 186 15.12 4.56 -5.99
N ASP A 187 15.35 3.39 -6.57
CA ASP A 187 15.14 3.15 -8.01
C ASP A 187 13.65 3.18 -8.40
N ARG A 188 12.76 2.92 -7.44
CA ARG A 188 11.32 2.92 -7.61
C ARG A 188 10.62 3.55 -6.42
N GLU A 189 9.46 4.15 -6.66
CA GLU A 189 8.58 4.63 -5.59
C GLU A 189 7.93 3.46 -4.86
N GLY A 190 7.83 3.59 -3.53
CA GLY A 190 7.23 2.56 -2.70
C GLY A 190 7.46 2.80 -1.22
N THR A 191 7.11 1.81 -0.41
CA THR A 191 7.45 1.80 1.00
C THR A 191 7.95 0.42 1.38
N GLU A 192 9.14 0.38 1.96
CA GLU A 192 9.67 -0.81 2.60
C GLU A 192 9.28 -0.77 4.07
N VAL A 193 8.70 -1.86 4.56
CA VAL A 193 8.37 -2.03 5.96
C VAL A 193 9.22 -3.16 6.50
N TYR A 194 10.00 -2.87 7.53
CA TYR A 194 10.85 -3.82 8.21
C TYR A 194 10.24 -4.19 9.55
N VAL A 195 10.14 -5.48 9.83
CA VAL A 195 9.62 -5.99 11.11
C VAL A 195 10.71 -6.83 11.78
N MET A 196 11.12 -6.42 12.98
CA MET A 196 12.26 -7.02 13.67
C MET A 196 12.11 -7.02 15.19
N ALA A 197 12.89 -7.85 15.86
CA ALA A 197 13.04 -7.78 17.32
C ALA A 197 13.90 -6.55 17.71
N PRO A 198 13.65 -5.90 18.87
CA PRO A 198 14.34 -4.66 19.25
C PRO A 198 15.87 -4.73 19.26
N GLU A 199 16.45 -5.90 19.58
CA GLU A 199 17.89 -6.13 19.58
C GLU A 199 18.55 -5.97 18.20
N TYR A 200 17.78 -6.07 17.12
CA TYR A 200 18.29 -5.93 15.75
C TYR A 200 18.18 -4.50 15.20
N LEU A 201 17.53 -3.57 15.93
CA LEU A 201 17.38 -2.19 15.47
C LEU A 201 18.73 -1.52 15.20
N GLY A 202 19.74 -1.74 16.06
CA GLY A 202 21.08 -1.19 15.86
C GLY A 202 21.69 -1.63 14.53
N LYS A 203 21.63 -2.95 14.23
CA LYS A 203 22.13 -3.50 12.96
C LYS A 203 21.37 -2.95 11.75
N TRP A 204 20.07 -2.75 11.89
CA TRP A 204 19.27 -2.17 10.81
C TRP A 204 19.66 -0.70 10.55
N LEU A 205 19.92 0.08 11.61
CA LEU A 205 20.39 1.46 11.51
C LEU A 205 21.80 1.57 10.92
N ASP A 206 22.67 0.59 11.15
CA ASP A 206 24.00 0.55 10.51
C ASP A 206 23.89 0.40 8.99
N LEU A 207 22.89 -0.34 8.50
CA LEU A 207 22.60 -0.47 7.06
C LEU A 207 21.77 0.68 6.49
N HIS A 208 20.90 1.28 7.31
CA HIS A 208 19.98 2.36 6.94
C HIS A 208 20.20 3.55 7.87
N PRO A 209 21.32 4.27 7.73
CA PRO A 209 21.71 5.31 8.68
C PRO A 209 20.67 6.44 8.71
N ILE A 210 20.43 6.95 9.92
CA ILE A 210 19.60 8.14 10.12
C ILE A 210 20.30 9.30 9.43
N LYS A 211 19.58 9.98 8.54
CA LYS A 211 20.12 11.13 7.82
C LYS A 211 20.46 12.25 8.81
N THR A 212 21.77 12.50 8.90
CA THR A 212 22.42 13.73 9.36
C THR A 212 21.85 14.99 8.70
N PRO A 213 21.26 16.03 9.32
CA PRO A 213 21.11 17.30 8.60
C PRO A 213 22.47 17.90 8.22
#